data_AF-A0A1R4IHX9-F1
#
_entry.id   AF-A0A1R4IHX9-F1
#
_cell.length_a   1.000
_cell.length_b   1.000
_cell.length_c   1.000
_cell.angle_alpha   90.00
_cell.angle_beta   90.00
_cell.angle_gamma   90.00
#
_symmetry.space_group_name_H-M   'P 1'
#
loop_
_entity.id
_entity.type
_entity.pdbx_description
1 polymer ?
#
loop_
_entity_poly.entity_id
_entity_poly.type
_entity_poly.pdbx_seq_one_letter_code
_entity_poly.pdbx_strand_id
1 'polypeptide(L)'
;MEEVNLKPGSVDNPIVLKNKHQNTKLTQKHLKNSKIYIHRPLLQKYTKNNNGEKGFSFDKAPDSFESFTNNVISNPNLKPIDIKVVLGLFNILDQISAGEGVVFICSTNELVYQYYGEDNLEVHFTNMHTADIELTPLHELISKKLNSKISNDSLNKVLIRLDSFHYINVTPITYQNSELGINDKSLKKGKAYLKFIEINDMMNSKCLEKIWI
;
A
#
# COMPACT_ATOMS: atom_id res chain seq x y z
N MET A 1 -35.63 -16.18 17.49
CA MET A 1 -34.41 -15.36 17.40
C MET A 1 -34.27 -14.99 15.95
N GLU A 2 -34.51 -13.72 15.61
CA GLU A 2 -34.28 -13.22 14.25
C GLU A 2 -32.77 -13.24 13.99
N GLU A 3 -32.35 -13.94 12.94
CA GLU A 3 -30.98 -13.85 12.45
C GLU A 3 -30.77 -12.43 11.90
N VAL A 4 -30.06 -11.59 12.66
CA VAL A 4 -29.62 -10.27 12.19
C VAL A 4 -28.59 -10.51 11.09
N ASN A 5 -29.07 -10.47 9.85
CA ASN A 5 -28.24 -10.64 8.66
C ASN A 5 -27.47 -9.32 8.42
N LEU A 6 -26.38 -9.15 9.15
CA LEU A 6 -25.51 -7.96 9.04
C LEU A 6 -24.86 -7.95 7.66
N LYS A 7 -25.34 -7.07 6.78
CA LYS A 7 -24.78 -6.87 5.44
C LYS A 7 -23.28 -6.59 5.54
N PRO A 8 -22.42 -7.41 4.91
CA PRO A 8 -20.99 -7.12 4.81
C PRO A 8 -20.78 -5.72 4.21
N GLY A 9 -20.02 -4.86 4.89
CA GLY A 9 -19.73 -3.48 4.49
C GLY A 9 -20.55 -2.41 5.22
N SER A 10 -21.44 -2.79 6.13
CA SER A 10 -22.20 -1.84 6.97
C SER A 10 -21.35 -1.25 8.10
N VAL A 11 -21.82 -0.14 8.70
CA VAL A 11 -21.20 0.49 9.88
C VAL A 11 -21.00 -0.52 11.02
N ASP A 12 -21.95 -1.47 11.17
CA ASP A 12 -21.93 -2.51 12.20
C ASP A 12 -21.21 -3.82 11.74
N ASN A 13 -20.81 -3.94 10.47
CA ASN A 13 -20.06 -5.08 9.91
C ASN A 13 -19.12 -4.64 8.77
N PRO A 14 -18.08 -3.83 9.05
CA PRO A 14 -17.21 -3.27 8.03
C PRO A 14 -16.36 -4.35 7.36
N ILE A 15 -16.31 -4.35 6.02
CA ILE A 15 -15.36 -5.17 5.27
C ILE A 15 -14.00 -4.50 5.35
N VAL A 16 -13.13 -5.05 6.21
CA VAL A 16 -11.73 -4.62 6.26
C VAL A 16 -11.05 -5.08 4.96
N LEU A 17 -10.57 -4.12 4.16
CA LEU A 17 -9.85 -4.39 2.91
C LEU A 17 -8.76 -5.42 3.15
N LYS A 18 -8.79 -6.49 2.35
CA LYS A 18 -7.83 -7.58 2.45
C LYS A 18 -6.50 -7.18 1.78
N ASN A 19 -5.80 -6.24 2.40
CA ASN A 19 -4.35 -6.22 2.40
C ASN A 19 -3.78 -5.35 3.52
N LYS A 20 -3.63 -5.92 4.72
CA LYS A 20 -2.63 -5.46 5.70
C LYS A 20 -1.91 -6.70 6.27
N HIS A 21 -1.26 -7.43 5.35
CA HIS A 21 -0.20 -8.40 5.60
C HIS A 21 -0.46 -9.68 6.42
N GLN A 22 -1.66 -10.25 6.45
CA GLN A 22 -1.90 -11.51 7.18
C GLN A 22 -1.21 -12.73 6.54
N ASN A 23 -0.48 -13.51 7.37
CA ASN A 23 0.11 -14.80 6.99
C ASN A 23 -0.73 -15.96 7.57
N THR A 24 -1.57 -16.55 6.74
CA THR A 24 -2.73 -17.38 7.11
C THR A 24 -2.48 -18.58 8.05
N LYS A 25 -1.27 -19.17 8.14
CA LYS A 25 -0.98 -20.25 9.11
C LYS A 25 -0.50 -19.76 10.49
N LEU A 26 0.33 -18.70 10.52
CA LEU A 26 0.83 -18.09 11.77
C LEU A 26 -0.21 -17.13 12.37
N THR A 27 -0.97 -16.45 11.53
CA THR A 27 -2.14 -15.65 11.92
C THR A 27 -3.16 -16.52 12.65
N GLN A 28 -3.46 -17.75 12.18
CA GLN A 28 -4.30 -18.69 12.91
C GLN A 28 -3.73 -19.12 14.27
N LYS A 29 -2.40 -19.30 14.38
CA LYS A 29 -1.73 -19.65 15.65
C LYS A 29 -1.73 -18.49 16.66
N HIS A 30 -1.54 -17.26 16.20
CA HIS A 30 -1.56 -16.06 17.06
C HIS A 30 -2.99 -15.62 17.41
N LEU A 31 -3.97 -15.79 16.50
CA LEU A 31 -5.41 -15.56 16.78
C LEU A 31 -5.93 -16.45 17.91
N LYS A 32 -5.44 -17.70 18.01
CA LYS A 32 -5.77 -18.60 19.15
C LYS A 32 -5.35 -18.04 20.52
N ASN A 33 -4.40 -17.10 20.53
CA ASN A 33 -3.93 -16.39 21.73
C ASN A 33 -4.36 -14.90 21.71
N SER A 34 -5.37 -14.54 20.92
CA SER A 34 -5.87 -13.16 20.75
C SER A 34 -4.83 -12.13 20.26
N LYS A 35 -3.86 -12.54 19.42
CA LYS A 35 -2.81 -11.68 18.83
C LYS A 35 -2.86 -11.69 17.28
N ILE A 36 -2.53 -10.58 16.61
CA ILE A 36 -2.48 -10.45 15.13
C ILE A 36 -1.02 -10.68 14.63
N TYR A 37 -0.84 -11.39 13.50
CA TYR A 37 0.50 -11.66 12.92
C TYR A 37 0.58 -11.36 11.42
N ILE A 38 1.68 -10.72 11.04
CA ILE A 38 2.00 -10.21 9.70
C ILE A 38 3.42 -10.66 9.31
N HIS A 39 3.62 -11.31 8.15
CA HIS A 39 4.93 -11.84 7.73
C HIS A 39 5.61 -11.00 6.65
N ARG A 40 6.83 -10.54 6.92
CA ARG A 40 7.59 -9.59 6.10
C ARG A 40 8.98 -10.12 5.73
N PRO A 41 9.14 -10.84 4.60
CA PRO A 41 10.39 -11.53 4.25
C PRO A 41 11.59 -10.58 4.10
N LEU A 42 11.39 -9.39 3.53
CA LEU A 42 12.47 -8.43 3.35
C LEU A 42 12.88 -7.79 4.68
N LEU A 43 11.90 -7.36 5.49
CA LEU A 43 12.17 -6.87 6.84
C LEU A 43 12.94 -7.93 7.65
N GLN A 44 12.45 -9.17 7.67
CA GLN A 44 13.14 -10.29 8.33
C GLN A 44 14.56 -10.49 7.79
N LYS A 45 14.73 -10.51 6.47
CA LYS A 45 16.02 -10.79 5.84
C LYS A 45 17.08 -9.76 6.23
N TYR A 46 16.69 -8.48 6.26
CA TYR A 46 17.65 -7.38 6.46
C TYR A 46 17.81 -6.95 7.91
N THR A 47 16.76 -7.06 8.72
CA THR A 47 16.77 -6.61 10.13
C THR A 47 16.84 -7.76 11.13
N LYS A 48 16.76 -9.03 10.68
CA LYS A 48 16.56 -10.21 11.54
C LYS A 48 15.31 -10.14 12.44
N ASN A 49 14.48 -9.11 12.29
CA ASN A 49 13.24 -8.94 13.02
C ASN A 49 12.10 -9.62 12.27
N ASN A 50 11.55 -10.66 12.88
CA ASN A 50 10.34 -11.31 12.40
C ASN A 50 9.42 -11.50 13.60
N ASN A 51 8.15 -11.18 13.44
CA ASN A 51 7.19 -11.02 14.52
C ASN A 51 7.17 -12.19 15.53
N GLY A 52 7.54 -11.85 16.77
CA GLY A 52 7.41 -12.58 18.02
C GLY A 52 7.35 -11.52 19.15
N GLU A 53 7.34 -11.89 20.43
CA GLU A 53 7.22 -10.91 21.54
C GLU A 53 8.33 -9.83 21.56
N LYS A 54 9.45 -10.07 20.85
CA LYS A 54 10.62 -9.18 20.69
C LYS A 54 10.88 -8.67 19.25
N GLY A 55 9.96 -8.88 18.31
CA GLY A 55 10.14 -8.46 16.90
C GLY A 55 9.81 -6.99 16.63
N PHE A 56 10.28 -6.45 15.49
CA PHE A 56 9.90 -5.13 14.97
C PHE A 56 8.39 -5.01 14.88
N SER A 57 7.82 -4.10 15.66
CA SER A 57 6.39 -3.78 15.65
C SER A 57 6.30 -2.27 15.56
N PHE A 58 5.81 -1.78 14.41
CA PHE A 58 5.70 -0.35 14.13
C PHE A 58 4.85 0.36 15.20
N ASP A 59 3.81 -0.32 15.70
CA ASP A 59 2.94 0.19 16.77
C ASP A 59 3.69 0.45 18.10
N LYS A 60 4.82 -0.25 18.32
CA LYS A 60 5.68 -0.07 19.52
C LYS A 60 6.73 1.02 19.35
N ALA A 61 6.83 1.64 18.18
CA ALA A 61 7.76 2.74 17.97
C ALA A 61 7.35 3.95 18.85
N PRO A 62 8.32 4.70 19.38
CA PRO A 62 8.04 5.91 20.14
C PRO A 62 7.43 7.00 19.24
N ASP A 63 6.61 7.86 19.83
CA ASP A 63 6.02 8.99 19.11
C ASP A 63 7.04 10.12 18.88
N SER A 64 6.90 10.89 17.80
CA SER A 64 7.75 12.03 17.46
C SER A 64 7.07 13.01 16.49
N PHE A 65 7.59 14.23 16.39
CA PHE A 65 7.17 15.23 15.40
C PHE A 65 8.07 15.20 14.15
N GLU A 66 7.48 15.38 12.95
CA GLU A 66 8.16 15.41 11.64
C GLU A 66 9.04 14.18 11.34
N SER A 67 8.44 13.00 11.38
CA SER A 67 9.21 11.75 11.35
C SER A 67 9.42 11.14 9.96
N PHE A 68 8.65 11.52 8.93
CA PHE A 68 8.68 10.78 7.66
C PHE A 68 10.09 10.71 7.04
N THR A 69 10.69 11.87 6.78
CA THR A 69 12.02 11.96 6.15
C THR A 69 13.08 11.29 7.01
N ASN A 70 13.06 11.54 8.33
CA ASN A 70 14.02 10.97 9.28
C ASN A 70 13.93 9.45 9.33
N ASN A 71 12.71 8.90 9.35
CA ASN A 71 12.46 7.47 9.28
C ASN A 71 13.01 6.85 8.00
N VAL A 72 12.82 7.52 6.85
CA VAL A 72 13.32 7.03 5.56
C VAL A 72 14.85 7.03 5.51
N ILE A 73 15.49 8.15 5.88
CA ILE A 73 16.96 8.28 5.74
C ILE A 73 17.72 7.49 6.80
N SER A 74 17.11 7.22 7.96
CA SER A 74 17.75 6.46 9.04
C SER A 74 17.81 4.97 8.78
N ASN A 75 17.09 4.43 7.79
CA ASN A 75 17.07 3.00 7.51
C ASN A 75 18.27 2.58 6.66
N PRO A 76 19.27 1.87 7.24
CA PRO A 76 20.47 1.44 6.52
C PRO A 76 20.16 0.36 5.46
N ASN A 77 18.97 -0.22 5.49
CA ASN A 77 18.56 -1.31 4.59
C ASN A 77 17.85 -0.81 3.33
N LEU A 78 17.52 0.48 3.23
CA LEU A 78 17.01 1.07 2.01
C LEU A 78 18.14 1.41 1.04
N LYS A 79 17.92 1.14 -0.25
CA LYS A 79 18.85 1.59 -1.28
C LYS A 79 18.63 3.08 -1.54
N PRO A 80 19.63 3.80 -2.09
CA PRO A 80 19.46 5.21 -2.46
C PRO A 80 18.27 5.46 -3.39
N ILE A 81 17.97 4.52 -4.29
CA ILE A 81 16.78 4.61 -5.16
C ILE A 81 15.47 4.44 -4.39
N ASP A 82 15.45 3.63 -3.33
CA ASP A 82 14.25 3.44 -2.49
C ASP A 82 13.91 4.74 -1.75
N ILE A 83 14.94 5.37 -1.17
CA ILE A 83 14.84 6.67 -0.50
C ILE A 83 14.32 7.75 -1.47
N LYS A 84 14.93 7.84 -2.66
CA LYS A 84 14.51 8.81 -3.68
C LYS A 84 13.06 8.62 -4.08
N VAL A 85 12.66 7.38 -4.39
CA VAL A 85 11.29 7.07 -4.82
C VAL A 85 10.29 7.38 -3.70
N VAL A 86 10.56 7.00 -2.45
CA VAL A 86 9.60 7.20 -1.36
C VAL A 86 9.43 8.68 -0.99
N LEU A 87 10.51 9.47 -1.02
CA LEU A 87 10.42 10.92 -0.85
C LEU A 87 9.70 11.59 -2.03
N GLY A 88 9.96 11.12 -3.26
CA GLY A 88 9.25 11.60 -4.45
C GLY A 88 7.76 11.28 -4.39
N LEU A 89 7.40 10.07 -3.96
CA LEU A 89 6.03 9.61 -3.80
C LEU A 89 5.30 10.39 -2.70
N PHE A 90 5.95 10.65 -1.55
CA PHE A 90 5.41 11.48 -0.48
C PHE A 90 5.00 12.86 -1.00
N ASN A 91 5.88 13.52 -1.75
CA ASN A 91 5.57 14.82 -2.37
C ASN A 91 4.45 14.74 -3.41
N ILE A 92 4.34 13.63 -4.15
CA ILE A 92 3.26 13.46 -5.15
C ILE A 92 1.91 13.29 -4.44
N LEU A 93 1.84 12.45 -3.42
CA LEU A 93 0.61 12.20 -2.66
C LEU A 93 0.15 13.46 -1.90
N ASP A 94 1.08 14.19 -1.30
CA ASP A 94 0.78 15.47 -0.66
C ASP A 94 0.17 16.49 -1.66
N GLN A 95 0.68 16.50 -2.91
CA GLN A 95 0.19 17.41 -3.96
C GLN A 95 -1.15 17.00 -4.58
N ILE A 96 -1.39 15.70 -4.76
CA ILE A 96 -2.58 15.21 -5.47
C ILE A 96 -3.77 15.12 -4.53
N SER A 97 -3.57 14.62 -3.32
CA SER A 97 -4.63 14.13 -2.45
C SER A 97 -4.47 14.61 -1.00
N ALA A 98 -3.67 15.66 -0.77
CA ALA A 98 -3.35 16.16 0.57
C ALA A 98 -2.84 15.05 1.52
N GLY A 99 -2.14 14.07 0.96
CA GLY A 99 -1.61 12.92 1.70
C GLY A 99 -2.56 11.73 1.79
N GLU A 100 -3.80 11.82 1.30
CA GLU A 100 -4.68 10.65 1.14
C GLU A 100 -4.14 9.71 0.05
N GLY A 101 -4.58 8.45 0.04
CA GLY A 101 -4.12 7.47 -0.96
C GLY A 101 -4.63 7.77 -2.38
N VAL A 102 -3.86 7.38 -3.39
CA VAL A 102 -4.20 7.57 -4.81
C VAL A 102 -4.08 6.26 -5.58
N VAL A 103 -4.95 6.06 -6.58
CA VAL A 103 -4.84 4.92 -7.49
C VAL A 103 -3.92 5.27 -8.66
N PHE A 104 -2.83 4.53 -8.81
CA PHE A 104 -1.87 4.75 -9.88
C PHE A 104 -1.83 3.60 -10.89
N ILE A 105 -1.59 3.97 -12.16
CA ILE A 105 -1.19 3.03 -13.21
C ILE A 105 0.27 2.60 -12.97
N CYS A 106 0.46 1.31 -12.68
CA CYS A 106 1.77 0.71 -12.35
C CYS A 106 2.26 -0.31 -13.39
N SER A 107 1.73 -0.22 -14.61
CA SER A 107 2.09 -1.08 -15.75
C SER A 107 2.32 -0.27 -17.01
N THR A 108 2.79 -0.93 -18.06
CA THR A 108 2.90 -0.37 -19.41
C THR A 108 1.62 -0.48 -20.23
N ASN A 109 0.63 -1.24 -19.75
CA ASN A 109 -0.65 -1.40 -20.41
C ASN A 109 -1.50 -0.13 -20.26
N GLU A 110 -2.30 0.17 -21.29
CA GLU A 110 -3.20 1.31 -21.29
C GLU A 110 -4.39 1.11 -20.35
N LEU A 111 -4.87 2.23 -19.79
CA LEU A 111 -6.08 2.23 -18.98
C LEU A 111 -7.29 2.07 -19.91
N VAL A 112 -8.08 1.02 -19.68
CA VAL A 112 -9.37 0.82 -20.35
C VAL A 112 -10.46 1.26 -19.37
N TYR A 113 -10.96 2.47 -19.58
CA TYR A 113 -11.92 3.19 -18.74
C TYR A 113 -13.12 2.36 -18.29
N GLN A 114 -13.71 1.59 -19.22
CA GLN A 114 -14.91 0.75 -19.02
C GLN A 114 -14.79 -0.30 -17.89
N TYR A 115 -13.61 -0.49 -17.30
CA TYR A 115 -13.39 -1.40 -16.20
C TYR A 115 -13.54 -0.80 -14.80
N TYR A 116 -13.63 0.53 -14.65
CA TYR A 116 -13.46 1.19 -13.34
C TYR A 116 -14.53 2.26 -13.09
N GLY A 117 -15.49 2.04 -12.18
CA GLY A 117 -16.42 3.07 -11.65
C GLY A 117 -17.49 3.66 -12.59
N GLU A 118 -18.39 4.48 -12.04
CA GLU A 118 -19.56 5.04 -12.75
C GLU A 118 -19.24 6.25 -13.65
N ASP A 119 -18.08 6.90 -13.47
CA ASP A 119 -17.58 7.97 -14.34
C ASP A 119 -16.13 7.71 -14.83
N ASN A 120 -15.67 6.46 -14.77
CA ASN A 120 -14.41 5.99 -15.36
C ASN A 120 -13.10 6.60 -14.81
N LEU A 121 -13.14 7.42 -13.76
CA LEU A 121 -11.98 8.11 -13.19
C LEU A 121 -11.73 7.80 -11.71
N GLU A 122 -12.60 6.99 -11.09
CA GLU A 122 -12.52 6.62 -9.67
C GLU A 122 -12.63 5.12 -9.50
N VAL A 123 -11.98 4.60 -8.45
CA VAL A 123 -12.15 3.23 -7.99
C VAL A 123 -13.04 3.23 -6.75
N HIS A 124 -14.19 2.58 -6.85
CA HIS A 124 -15.03 2.26 -5.70
C HIS A 124 -14.55 0.95 -5.08
N PHE A 125 -14.09 1.03 -3.85
CA PHE A 125 -13.68 -0.13 -3.07
C PHE A 125 -14.89 -0.73 -2.35
N THR A 126 -14.84 -2.04 -2.12
CA THR A 126 -15.94 -2.78 -1.46
C THR A 126 -16.18 -2.37 0.00
N ASN A 127 -15.32 -1.53 0.57
CA ASN A 127 -15.44 -0.95 1.90
C ASN A 127 -16.01 0.48 1.90
N MET A 128 -16.70 0.89 0.83
CA MET A 128 -17.27 2.24 0.67
C MET A 128 -16.22 3.37 0.55
N HIS A 129 -14.93 3.04 0.43
CA HIS A 129 -13.90 4.02 0.09
C HIS A 129 -13.89 4.25 -1.42
N THR A 130 -13.66 5.48 -1.82
CA THR A 130 -13.43 5.87 -3.21
C THR A 130 -12.08 6.54 -3.32
N ALA A 131 -11.39 6.31 -4.42
CA ALA A 131 -10.12 6.98 -4.70
C ALA A 131 -9.96 7.26 -6.20
N ASP A 132 -9.43 8.44 -6.49
CA ASP A 132 -9.18 8.90 -7.84
C ASP A 132 -8.06 8.10 -8.51
N ILE A 133 -8.22 7.90 -9.83
CA ILE A 133 -7.20 7.33 -10.69
C ILE A 133 -6.33 8.46 -11.25
N GLU A 134 -5.06 8.48 -10.87
CA GLU A 134 -4.06 9.32 -11.53
C GLU A 134 -3.75 8.74 -12.92
N LEU A 135 -4.11 9.51 -13.95
CA LEU A 135 -4.02 9.12 -15.35
C LEU A 135 -2.58 9.07 -15.86
N THR A 136 -1.67 9.82 -15.25
CA THR A 136 -0.24 9.76 -15.57
C THR A 136 0.37 8.52 -14.90
N PRO A 137 1.01 7.61 -15.65
CA PRO A 137 1.66 6.45 -15.06
C PRO A 137 2.67 6.83 -13.96
N LEU A 138 2.65 6.12 -12.84
CA LEU A 138 3.47 6.50 -11.68
C LEU A 138 4.96 6.56 -11.99
N HIS A 139 5.45 5.68 -12.86
CA HIS A 139 6.85 5.69 -13.26
C HIS A 139 7.26 6.97 -13.99
N GLU A 140 6.35 7.62 -14.71
CA GLU A 140 6.59 8.90 -15.37
C GLU A 140 6.61 10.04 -14.36
N LEU A 141 5.63 10.07 -13.43
CA LEU A 141 5.58 11.05 -12.34
C LEU A 141 6.84 11.01 -11.48
N ILE A 142 7.25 9.80 -11.07
CA ILE A 142 8.48 9.60 -10.30
C ILE A 142 9.70 9.96 -11.15
N SER A 143 9.75 9.58 -12.43
CA SER A 143 10.89 9.93 -13.30
C SER A 143 11.06 11.44 -13.42
N LYS A 144 9.95 12.17 -13.53
CA LYS A 144 9.92 13.64 -13.57
C LYS A 144 10.40 14.23 -12.24
N LYS A 145 9.90 13.75 -11.11
CA LYS A 145 10.34 14.23 -9.77
C LYS A 145 11.81 13.95 -9.50
N LEU A 146 12.33 12.81 -9.95
CA LEU A 146 13.73 12.43 -9.74
C LEU A 146 14.69 12.99 -10.78
N ASN A 147 14.18 13.65 -11.83
CA ASN A 147 14.93 14.05 -13.02
C ASN A 147 15.79 12.89 -13.58
N SER A 148 15.23 11.68 -13.60
CA SER A 148 15.92 10.46 -14.03
C SER A 148 14.90 9.39 -14.43
N LYS A 149 15.24 8.55 -15.41
CA LYS A 149 14.33 7.49 -15.87
C LYS A 149 14.31 6.32 -14.89
N ILE A 150 13.10 5.91 -14.48
CA ILE A 150 12.87 4.63 -13.79
C ILE A 150 11.89 3.77 -14.59
N SER A 151 12.23 2.50 -14.82
CA SER A 151 11.31 1.58 -15.48
C SER A 151 10.20 1.12 -14.54
N ASN A 152 9.04 0.75 -15.10
CA ASN A 152 7.93 0.16 -14.32
C ASN A 152 8.39 -1.05 -13.49
N ASP A 153 9.22 -1.94 -14.02
CA ASP A 153 9.74 -3.09 -13.27
C ASP A 153 10.61 -2.69 -12.08
N SER A 154 11.47 -1.68 -12.29
CA SER A 154 12.34 -1.18 -11.23
C SER A 154 11.52 -0.50 -10.15
N LEU A 155 10.56 0.34 -10.54
CA LEU A 155 9.64 1.00 -9.62
C LEU A 155 8.81 -0.01 -8.83
N ASN A 156 8.23 -1.01 -9.49
CA ASN A 156 7.43 -2.03 -8.81
C ASN A 156 8.25 -2.81 -7.76
N LYS A 157 9.53 -3.10 -8.05
CA LYS A 157 10.44 -3.69 -7.05
C LYS A 157 10.72 -2.76 -5.88
N VAL A 158 10.82 -1.44 -6.12
CA VAL A 158 10.97 -0.43 -5.06
C VAL A 158 9.70 -0.38 -4.19
N LEU A 159 8.51 -0.27 -4.81
CA LEU A 159 7.23 -0.23 -4.10
C LEU A 159 7.03 -1.45 -3.19
N ILE A 160 7.37 -2.66 -3.67
CA ILE A 160 7.30 -3.88 -2.86
C ILE A 160 8.24 -3.81 -1.64
N ARG A 161 9.45 -3.26 -1.81
CA ARG A 161 10.39 -3.08 -0.69
C ARG A 161 9.82 -2.08 0.32
N LEU A 162 9.35 -0.93 -0.14
CA LEU A 162 8.79 0.12 0.71
C LEU A 162 7.56 -0.36 1.49
N ASP A 163 6.64 -1.09 0.83
CA ASP A 163 5.51 -1.74 1.50
C ASP A 163 5.98 -2.73 2.56
N SER A 164 6.99 -3.56 2.24
CA SER A 164 7.51 -4.56 3.18
C SER A 164 8.14 -3.95 4.43
N PHE A 165 8.68 -2.74 4.33
CA PHE A 165 9.19 -1.96 5.45
C PHE A 165 8.16 -1.01 6.07
N HIS A 166 6.91 -1.01 5.62
CA HIS A 166 5.80 -0.19 6.13
C HIS A 166 5.94 1.32 5.95
N TYR A 167 6.69 1.78 4.94
CA TYR A 167 6.72 3.21 4.60
C TYR A 167 5.45 3.67 3.88
N ILE A 168 4.90 2.77 3.07
CA ILE A 168 3.70 2.97 2.26
C ILE A 168 2.83 1.72 2.36
N ASN A 169 1.55 1.85 2.06
CA ASN A 169 0.68 0.70 1.82
C ASN A 169 0.43 0.60 0.32
N VAL A 170 0.62 -0.59 -0.24
CA VAL A 170 0.37 -0.85 -1.66
C VAL A 170 -0.72 -1.90 -1.82
N THR A 171 -1.88 -1.47 -2.31
CA THR A 171 -3.05 -2.33 -2.51
C THR A 171 -3.33 -2.49 -4.01
N PRO A 172 -3.09 -3.66 -4.61
CA PRO A 172 -3.50 -3.92 -5.98
C PRO A 172 -5.02 -3.80 -6.14
N ILE A 173 -5.47 -3.16 -7.22
CA ILE A 173 -6.89 -3.09 -7.55
C ILE A 173 -7.31 -4.41 -8.21
N THR A 174 -8.30 -5.08 -7.62
CA THR A 174 -8.79 -6.39 -8.08
C THR A 174 -10.31 -6.46 -7.96
N TYR A 175 -10.92 -7.44 -8.63
CA TYR A 175 -12.36 -7.71 -8.47
C TYR A 175 -12.74 -8.14 -7.04
N GLN A 176 -11.78 -8.48 -6.18
CA GLN A 176 -12.06 -8.90 -4.80
C GLN A 176 -12.23 -7.72 -3.84
N ASN A 177 -11.61 -6.58 -4.15
CA ASN A 177 -11.57 -5.41 -3.27
C ASN A 177 -12.16 -4.15 -3.91
N SER A 178 -12.61 -4.22 -5.16
CA SER A 178 -13.17 -3.07 -5.88
C SER A 178 -14.32 -3.49 -6.79
N GLU A 179 -15.28 -2.58 -6.95
CA GLU A 179 -16.37 -2.68 -7.91
C GLU A 179 -15.85 -2.32 -9.30
N LEU A 180 -15.81 -3.30 -10.20
CA LEU A 180 -15.20 -3.16 -11.53
C LEU A 180 -16.25 -3.48 -12.59
N GLY A 181 -16.42 -2.56 -13.56
CA GLY A 181 -17.60 -2.47 -14.42
C GLY A 181 -17.81 -3.61 -15.42
N ILE A 182 -16.75 -4.24 -15.96
CA ILE A 182 -16.89 -5.28 -17.01
C ILE A 182 -15.92 -6.44 -16.73
N ASN A 183 -16.38 -7.69 -16.78
CA ASN A 183 -15.54 -8.89 -16.69
C ASN A 183 -15.43 -9.62 -18.05
N ASP A 184 -15.11 -8.87 -19.11
CA ASP A 184 -14.89 -9.46 -20.43
C ASP A 184 -13.50 -10.11 -20.47
N LYS A 185 -13.45 -11.41 -20.77
CA LYS A 185 -12.21 -12.19 -20.91
C LYS A 185 -11.37 -11.77 -22.12
N SER A 186 -11.97 -11.16 -23.14
CA SER A 186 -11.28 -10.76 -24.38
C SER A 186 -10.34 -9.56 -24.16
N LEU A 187 -10.79 -8.60 -23.35
CA LEU A 187 -10.11 -7.35 -23.03
C LEU A 187 -9.09 -7.48 -21.86
N LYS A 188 -9.05 -8.63 -21.15
CA LYS A 188 -8.14 -8.88 -20.01
C LYS A 188 -6.65 -8.75 -20.33
N LYS A 189 -6.23 -9.01 -21.56
CA LYS A 189 -4.81 -8.97 -21.95
C LYS A 189 -4.24 -7.55 -22.02
N GLY A 190 -5.09 -6.53 -22.25
CA GLY A 190 -4.69 -5.13 -22.38
C GLY A 190 -4.89 -4.29 -21.12
N LYS A 191 -5.36 -4.89 -20.02
CA LYS A 191 -5.75 -4.14 -18.81
C LYS A 191 -4.52 -3.57 -18.09
N ALA A 192 -4.55 -2.28 -17.79
CA ALA A 192 -3.62 -1.64 -16.85
C ALA A 192 -3.70 -2.28 -15.45
N TYR A 193 -2.54 -2.53 -14.85
CA TYR A 193 -2.46 -2.95 -13.45
C TYR A 193 -2.43 -1.70 -12.58
N LEU A 194 -3.53 -1.47 -11.87
CA LEU A 194 -3.66 -0.36 -10.94
C LEU A 194 -3.27 -0.77 -9.52
N LYS A 195 -2.70 0.17 -8.78
CA LYS A 195 -2.41 0.02 -7.36
C LYS A 195 -2.85 1.28 -6.64
N PHE A 196 -3.64 1.11 -5.59
CA PHE A 196 -3.83 2.14 -4.59
C PHE A 196 -2.60 2.24 -3.72
N ILE A 197 -2.06 3.44 -3.58
CA ILE A 197 -0.84 3.71 -2.84
C ILE A 197 -1.09 4.88 -1.90
N GLU A 198 -0.78 4.67 -0.64
CA GLU A 198 -0.89 5.67 0.43
C GLU A 198 0.37 5.64 1.29
N ILE A 199 0.68 6.77 1.92
CA ILE A 199 1.69 6.80 2.99
C ILE A 199 1.13 6.05 4.19
N ASN A 200 1.96 5.29 4.89
CA ASN A 200 1.51 4.68 6.13
C ASN A 200 1.30 5.78 7.19
N ASP A 201 0.10 5.92 7.73
CA ASP A 201 -0.29 7.00 8.66
C ASP A 201 0.68 7.15 9.85
N MET A 202 1.26 6.04 10.31
CA MET A 202 2.17 6.06 11.45
C MET A 202 3.57 6.61 11.11
N MET A 203 3.90 6.77 9.82
CA MET A 203 5.18 7.34 9.40
C MET A 203 5.38 8.80 9.80
N ASN A 204 4.29 9.53 10.06
CA ASN A 204 4.31 10.93 10.48
C ASN A 204 4.33 11.11 12.01
N SER A 205 4.00 10.07 12.75
CA SER A 205 3.87 10.11 14.21
C SER A 205 4.90 9.26 14.94
N LYS A 206 5.53 8.27 14.28
CA LYS A 206 6.46 7.33 14.92
C LYS A 206 7.91 7.58 14.51
N CYS A 207 8.85 7.38 15.43
CA CYS A 207 10.28 7.44 15.16
C CYS A 207 10.88 6.03 14.99
N LEU A 208 11.45 5.75 13.82
CA LEU A 208 12.04 4.46 13.46
C LEU A 208 13.57 4.43 13.55
N GLU A 209 14.22 5.56 13.81
CA GLU A 209 15.68 5.72 13.69
C GLU A 209 16.49 4.66 14.44
N LYS A 210 16.01 4.27 15.62
CA LYS A 210 16.71 3.34 16.52
C LYS A 210 16.29 1.88 16.36
N ILE A 211 15.38 1.58 15.43
CA ILE A 211 14.73 0.26 15.34
C ILE A 211 15.38 -0.63 14.27
N TRP A 212 16.31 -0.10 13.46
CA TRP A 212 16.92 -0.84 12.35
C TRP A 212 18.09 -1.78 12.74
N ILE A 213 18.36 -1.94 14.04
CA ILE A 213 19.48 -2.70 14.62
C ILE A 213 19.09 -4.15 14.92
#